data_AF-A0A850AK90-F1
#
_entry.id   AF-A0A850AK90-F1
#
_cell.length_a   1.000
_cell.length_b   1.000
_cell.length_c   1.000
_cell.angle_alpha   90.00
_cell.angle_beta   90.00
_cell.angle_gamma   90.00
#
_symmetry.space_group_name_H-M   'P 1'
#
loop_
_entity.id
_entity.type
_entity.pdbx_description
1 polymer ?
#
loop_
_entity_poly.entity_id
_entity_poly.type
_entity_poly.pdbx_seq_one_letter_code
_entity_poly.pdbx_strand_id
1 'polypeptide(L)'
;MDLPFGQDAAYRFDSLFQWLNRKYRLEQVTLSIAGESYRIFKIQNIDEVLELALKESARPDEHAPYWAEIWPSALALGQFLRREVNLAGRTVLELGAGLGLAGIVAHRCGAEVLLSDLEDDALRMAELNWIINFGEPPAMVRLDWRNPALNRQFDALLAADLAYEKRLFWPLIDAFGKLLAPGGEIWLSEPNRPVAGEFFAILKREGFSYKKITETVEFEQRKTDISVYRIIKGRKR
;
A
#
# COMPACT_ATOMS: atom_id res chain seq x y z
N MET A 1 22.32 15.56 -4.88
CA MET A 1 21.01 15.95 -5.44
C MET A 1 20.48 16.97 -4.46
N ASP A 2 20.25 18.23 -4.85
CA ASP A 2 19.77 19.24 -3.89
C ASP A 2 18.31 18.93 -3.54
N LEU A 3 18.10 18.37 -2.35
CA LEU A 3 16.78 17.99 -1.88
C LEU A 3 16.09 19.20 -1.22
N PRO A 4 14.81 19.47 -1.52
CA PRO A 4 14.12 20.70 -1.12
C PRO A 4 13.66 20.72 0.36
N PHE A 5 14.30 19.97 1.25
CA PHE A 5 13.86 19.78 2.64
C PHE A 5 14.99 19.98 3.66
N GLY A 6 14.63 20.19 4.94
CA GLY A 6 15.56 20.53 6.01
C GLY A 6 16.69 19.51 6.20
N GLN A 7 17.79 19.93 6.86
CA GLN A 7 19.02 19.13 6.98
C GLN A 7 18.78 17.71 7.51
N ASP A 8 17.91 17.53 8.51
CA ASP A 8 17.63 16.22 9.10
C ASP A 8 16.95 15.26 8.13
N ALA A 9 15.97 15.74 7.36
CA ALA A 9 15.26 14.95 6.37
C ALA A 9 16.16 14.60 5.17
N ALA A 10 17.03 15.53 4.76
CA ALA A 10 18.01 15.29 3.72
C ALA A 10 19.02 14.20 4.15
N TYR A 11 19.54 14.28 5.38
CA TYR A 11 20.44 13.26 5.93
C TYR A 11 19.78 11.88 6.01
N ARG A 12 18.52 11.83 6.48
CA ARG A 12 17.75 10.58 6.57
C ARG A 12 17.49 10.00 5.18
N PHE A 13 17.10 10.83 4.22
CA PHE A 13 16.92 10.43 2.82
C PHE A 13 18.21 9.83 2.25
N ASP A 14 19.33 10.55 2.34
CA ASP A 14 20.62 10.11 1.78
C ASP A 14 21.08 8.80 2.41
N SER A 15 20.90 8.66 3.73
CA SER A 15 21.24 7.43 4.46
C SER A 15 20.40 6.24 4.00
N LEU A 16 19.08 6.42 3.86
CA LEU A 16 18.17 5.39 3.35
C LEU A 16 18.47 5.03 1.90
N PHE A 17 18.66 6.04 1.04
CA PHE A 17 18.97 5.86 -0.37
C PHE A 17 20.27 5.07 -0.53
N GLN A 18 21.33 5.44 0.19
CA GLN A 18 22.61 4.71 0.15
C GLN A 18 22.49 3.28 0.67
N TRP A 19 21.69 3.06 1.72
CA TRP A 19 21.47 1.72 2.26
C TRP A 19 20.76 0.82 1.25
N LEU A 20 19.64 1.29 0.69
CA LEU A 20 18.85 0.57 -0.31
C LEU A 20 19.66 0.33 -1.59
N ASN A 21 20.41 1.34 -2.05
CA ASN A 21 21.19 1.28 -3.28
C ASN A 21 22.44 0.37 -3.18
N ARG A 22 22.79 -0.13 -1.98
CA ARG A 22 23.78 -1.21 -1.82
C ARG A 22 23.20 -2.59 -2.13
N LYS A 23 21.89 -2.77 -1.96
CA LYS A 23 21.19 -4.06 -2.15
C LYS A 23 20.44 -4.10 -3.49
N TYR A 24 19.90 -2.97 -3.93
CA TYR A 24 19.01 -2.87 -5.08
C TYR A 24 19.42 -1.74 -6.01
N ARG A 25 19.26 -1.94 -7.32
CA ARG A 25 19.37 -0.84 -8.27
C ARG A 25 18.07 -0.03 -8.29
N LEU A 26 18.12 1.20 -7.79
CA LEU A 26 16.94 2.07 -7.70
C LEU A 26 16.76 2.94 -8.93
N GLU A 27 15.51 3.14 -9.33
CA GLU A 27 15.10 4.08 -10.37
C GLU A 27 13.99 4.98 -9.84
N GLN A 28 14.06 6.28 -10.12
CA GLN A 28 12.98 7.22 -9.80
C GLN A 28 12.06 7.39 -11.00
N VAL A 29 10.77 7.17 -10.78
CA VAL A 29 9.71 7.50 -11.74
C VAL A 29 8.84 8.62 -11.21
N THR A 30 8.18 9.35 -12.11
CA THR A 30 7.15 10.32 -11.74
C THR A 30 5.80 9.80 -12.21
N LEU A 31 4.88 9.60 -11.26
CA LEU A 31 3.53 9.12 -11.50
C LEU A 31 2.58 10.31 -11.52
N SER A 32 1.64 10.32 -12.47
CA SER A 32 0.52 11.29 -12.48
C SER A 32 -0.71 10.62 -11.89
N ILE A 33 -1.19 11.12 -10.75
CA ILE A 33 -2.37 10.61 -10.06
C ILE A 33 -3.37 11.75 -9.92
N ALA A 34 -4.50 11.62 -10.62
CA ALA A 34 -5.56 12.61 -10.66
C ALA A 34 -5.07 14.05 -10.97
N GLY A 35 -4.06 14.17 -11.85
CA GLY A 35 -3.48 15.45 -12.28
C GLY A 35 -2.34 15.98 -11.40
N GLU A 36 -1.98 15.28 -10.32
CA GLU A 36 -0.85 15.64 -9.46
C GLU A 36 0.34 14.70 -9.68
N SER A 37 1.56 15.22 -9.52
CA SER A 37 2.80 14.46 -9.70
C SER A 37 3.33 13.90 -8.38
N TYR A 38 3.67 12.62 -8.39
CA TYR A 38 4.25 11.88 -7.26
C TYR A 38 5.58 11.26 -7.69
N ARG A 39 6.64 11.52 -6.94
CA ARG A 39 7.97 10.93 -7.21
C ARG A 39 8.12 9.65 -6.43
N ILE A 40 8.39 8.54 -7.11
CA ILE A 40 8.51 7.21 -6.50
C ILE A 40 9.79 6.57 -6.98
N PHE A 41 10.62 6.11 -6.05
CA PHE A 41 11.66 5.14 -6.30
C PHE A 41 11.05 3.74 -6.35
N LYS A 42 11.42 2.99 -7.39
CA LYS A 42 11.18 1.55 -7.54
C LYS A 42 12.50 0.83 -7.74
N ILE A 43 12.47 -0.49 -7.59
CA ILE A 43 13.61 -1.33 -7.97
C ILE A 43 13.56 -1.52 -9.49
N GLN A 44 14.70 -1.33 -10.16
CA GLN A 44 14.79 -1.39 -11.61
C GLN A 44 14.62 -2.82 -12.14
N ASN A 45 15.15 -3.80 -11.41
CA ASN A 45 15.13 -5.20 -11.81
C ASN A 45 14.56 -6.07 -10.69
N ILE A 46 13.32 -6.53 -10.86
CA ILE A 46 12.64 -7.37 -9.87
C ILE A 46 13.26 -8.76 -9.76
N ASP A 47 13.87 -9.27 -10.83
CA ASP A 47 14.49 -10.59 -10.86
C ASP A 47 15.67 -10.65 -9.86
N GLU A 48 16.41 -9.56 -9.70
CA GLU A 48 17.48 -9.45 -8.69
C GLU A 48 16.92 -9.57 -7.27
N VAL A 49 15.74 -9.00 -7.01
CA VAL A 49 15.08 -9.09 -5.70
C VAL A 49 14.59 -10.51 -5.46
N LEU A 50 14.04 -11.16 -6.48
CA LEU A 50 13.59 -12.54 -6.39
C LEU A 50 14.77 -13.49 -6.14
N GLU A 51 15.89 -13.31 -6.84
CA GLU A 51 17.12 -14.08 -6.60
C GLU A 51 17.66 -13.90 -5.18
N LEU A 52 17.62 -12.67 -4.64
CA LEU A 52 18.02 -12.41 -3.26
C LEU A 52 17.08 -13.10 -2.27
N ALA A 53 15.76 -13.00 -2.48
CA ALA A 53 14.77 -13.68 -1.64
C ALA A 53 14.94 -15.21 -1.65
N LEU A 54 15.25 -15.79 -2.81
CA LEU A 54 15.56 -17.21 -3.00
C LEU A 54 16.82 -17.64 -2.22
N LYS A 55 17.82 -16.75 -2.08
CA LYS A 55 19.06 -17.02 -1.34
C LYS A 55 18.90 -16.84 0.17
N GLU A 56 18.07 -15.89 0.60
CA GLU A 56 17.87 -15.52 2.01
C GLU A 56 16.78 -16.35 2.71
N SER A 57 15.86 -16.99 1.98
CA SER A 57 14.74 -17.77 2.53
C SER A 57 14.75 -19.23 2.11
N ALA A 58 14.52 -20.13 3.08
CA ALA A 58 14.28 -21.55 2.83
C ALA A 58 12.88 -21.85 2.25
N ARG A 59 12.01 -20.84 2.15
CA ARG A 59 10.65 -20.93 1.58
C ARG A 59 10.38 -19.73 0.65
N PRO A 60 10.92 -19.75 -0.57
CA PRO A 60 10.86 -18.61 -1.48
C PRO A 60 9.43 -18.24 -1.88
N ASP A 61 8.57 -19.25 -2.02
CA ASP A 61 7.15 -19.11 -2.38
C ASP A 61 6.33 -18.37 -1.29
N GLU A 62 6.84 -18.28 -0.07
CA GLU A 62 6.22 -17.52 1.02
C GLU A 62 6.70 -16.06 1.08
N HIS A 63 7.75 -15.71 0.33
CA HIS A 63 8.45 -14.43 0.38
C HIS A 63 8.73 -13.84 -1.01
N ALA A 64 7.85 -14.09 -1.98
CA ALA A 64 7.94 -13.41 -3.27
C ALA A 64 7.92 -11.89 -3.03
N PRO A 65 8.87 -11.11 -3.58
CA PRO A 65 9.07 -9.71 -3.23
C PRO A 65 8.08 -8.79 -3.94
N TYR A 66 6.78 -9.09 -3.85
CA TYR A 66 5.72 -8.31 -4.48
C TYR A 66 5.71 -6.84 -4.03
N TRP A 67 6.27 -6.55 -2.85
CA TRP A 67 6.42 -5.20 -2.32
C TRP A 67 7.29 -4.27 -3.19
N ALA A 68 8.16 -4.82 -4.03
CA ALA A 68 9.17 -4.07 -4.78
C ALA A 68 8.67 -3.42 -6.07
N GLU A 69 7.43 -3.70 -6.50
CA GLU A 69 6.84 -3.17 -7.72
C GLU A 69 5.77 -2.09 -7.47
N ILE A 70 5.59 -1.23 -8.48
CA ILE A 70 4.44 -0.33 -8.55
C ILE A 70 3.29 -1.09 -9.21
N TRP A 71 2.35 -1.57 -8.40
CA TRP A 71 1.17 -2.24 -8.92
C TRP A 71 0.17 -1.24 -9.52
N PRO A 72 -0.43 -1.52 -10.71
CA PRO A 72 -1.54 -0.74 -11.26
C PRO A 72 -2.69 -0.54 -10.27
N SER A 73 -2.89 -1.50 -9.36
CA SER A 73 -3.86 -1.42 -8.28
C SER A 73 -3.62 -0.26 -7.32
N ALA A 74 -2.35 0.08 -7.00
CA ALA A 74 -2.03 1.21 -6.14
C ALA A 74 -2.28 2.55 -6.85
N LEU A 75 -1.99 2.62 -8.15
CA LEU A 75 -2.31 3.78 -8.99
C LEU A 75 -3.83 4.03 -9.04
N ALA A 76 -4.62 2.98 -9.26
CA ALA A 76 -6.07 3.06 -9.33
C ALA A 76 -6.67 3.52 -8.00
N LEU A 77 -6.19 2.94 -6.90
CA LEU A 77 -6.61 3.34 -5.56
C LEU A 77 -6.26 4.81 -5.30
N GLY A 78 -5.01 5.23 -5.56
CA GLY A 78 -4.60 6.63 -5.41
C GLY A 78 -5.45 7.60 -6.23
N GLN A 79 -5.73 7.27 -7.50
CA GLN A 79 -6.58 8.07 -8.36
C GLN A 79 -7.98 8.25 -7.79
N PHE A 80 -8.59 7.15 -7.34
CA PHE A 80 -9.93 7.16 -6.74
C PHE A 80 -9.95 7.95 -5.43
N LEU A 81 -9.00 7.69 -4.51
CA LEU A 81 -8.92 8.38 -3.23
C LEU A 81 -8.83 9.89 -3.42
N ARG A 82 -7.96 10.35 -4.33
CA ARG A 82 -7.74 11.77 -4.58
C ARG A 82 -8.97 12.49 -5.15
N ARG A 83 -9.79 11.79 -5.94
CA ARG A 83 -10.97 12.38 -6.61
C ARG A 83 -12.24 12.29 -5.77
N GLU A 84 -12.47 11.15 -5.14
CA GLU A 84 -13.80 10.77 -4.64
C GLU A 84 -13.89 10.66 -3.11
N VAL A 85 -12.76 10.63 -2.40
CA VAL A 85 -12.75 10.32 -0.95
C VAL A 85 -12.21 11.50 -0.14
N ASN A 86 -13.03 12.00 0.79
CA ASN A 86 -12.56 12.97 1.78
C ASN A 86 -11.83 12.24 2.92
N LEU A 87 -10.51 12.37 2.95
CA LEU A 87 -9.64 11.81 3.99
C LEU A 87 -9.08 12.86 4.96
N ALA A 88 -9.43 14.13 4.80
CA ALA A 88 -8.88 15.20 5.62
C ALA A 88 -9.19 14.96 7.11
N GLY A 89 -8.14 14.92 7.94
CA GLY A 89 -8.21 14.68 9.39
C GLY A 89 -8.62 13.25 9.78
N ARG A 90 -8.72 12.31 8.84
CA ARG A 90 -9.01 10.91 9.15
C ARG A 90 -7.73 10.15 9.48
N THR A 91 -7.81 9.24 10.44
CA THR A 91 -6.75 8.27 10.70
C THR A 91 -6.81 7.14 9.67
N VAL A 92 -5.68 6.85 9.02
CA VAL A 92 -5.60 5.87 7.92
C VAL A 92 -4.47 4.90 8.20
N LEU A 93 -4.74 3.59 8.05
CA LEU A 93 -3.71 2.56 8.01
C LEU A 93 -3.63 1.98 6.60
N GLU A 94 -2.45 2.01 6.00
CA GLU A 94 -2.17 1.25 4.78
C GLU A 94 -1.62 -0.13 5.16
N LEU A 95 -2.32 -1.18 4.74
CA LEU A 95 -1.91 -2.56 4.90
C LEU A 95 -1.09 -2.96 3.67
N GLY A 96 0.14 -3.43 3.88
CA GLY A 96 1.05 -3.86 2.79
C GLY A 96 1.38 -2.72 1.87
N ALA A 97 1.96 -1.68 2.46
CA ALA A 97 2.28 -0.45 1.78
C ALA A 97 3.19 -0.66 0.57
N GLY A 98 4.06 -1.68 0.58
CA GLY A 98 5.04 -1.90 -0.48
C GLY A 98 5.91 -0.64 -0.66
N LEU A 99 5.74 0.05 -1.79
CA LEU A 99 6.42 1.32 -2.09
C LEU A 99 5.73 2.56 -1.49
N GLY A 100 4.61 2.41 -0.77
CA GLY A 100 3.92 3.45 -0.01
C GLY A 100 2.97 4.35 -0.80
N LEU A 101 2.65 4.01 -2.05
CA LEU A 101 1.97 4.94 -2.96
C LEU A 101 0.57 5.36 -2.48
N ALA A 102 -0.27 4.42 -2.03
CA ALA A 102 -1.63 4.76 -1.63
C ALA A 102 -1.64 5.58 -0.32
N GLY A 103 -0.75 5.27 0.62
CA GLY A 103 -0.53 6.06 1.83
C GLY A 103 0.00 7.47 1.54
N ILE A 104 0.96 7.62 0.61
CA ILE A 104 1.45 8.93 0.16
C ILE A 104 0.30 9.78 -0.42
N VAL A 105 -0.54 9.18 -1.27
CA VAL A 105 -1.71 9.88 -1.83
C VAL A 105 -2.72 10.24 -0.75
N ALA A 106 -3.00 9.33 0.18
CA ALA A 106 -3.89 9.60 1.32
C ALA A 106 -3.39 10.75 2.20
N HIS A 107 -2.09 10.79 2.47
CA HIS A 107 -1.47 11.89 3.22
C HIS A 107 -1.58 13.22 2.48
N ARG A 108 -1.38 13.23 1.15
CA ARG A 108 -1.63 14.41 0.31
C ARG A 108 -3.09 14.89 0.38
N CYS A 109 -4.03 13.98 0.62
CA CYS A 109 -5.44 14.29 0.85
C CYS A 109 -5.75 14.78 2.28
N GLY A 110 -4.73 14.98 3.13
CA GLY A 110 -4.86 15.49 4.50
C GLY A 110 -5.11 14.41 5.56
N ALA A 111 -4.85 13.14 5.26
CA ALA A 111 -4.99 12.05 6.21
C ALA A 111 -3.80 11.96 7.18
N GLU A 112 -4.08 11.46 8.39
CA GLU A 112 -3.07 10.99 9.34
C GLU A 112 -2.76 9.51 9.06
N VAL A 113 -1.68 9.26 8.29
CA VAL A 113 -1.37 7.93 7.76
C VAL A 113 -0.36 7.18 8.64
N LEU A 114 -0.65 5.91 8.93
CA LEU A 114 0.32 4.93 9.39
C LEU A 114 0.57 3.94 8.24
N LEU A 115 1.80 3.88 7.75
CA LEU A 115 2.21 2.88 6.76
C LEU A 115 2.53 1.56 7.46
N SER A 116 2.15 0.43 6.86
CA SER A 116 2.53 -0.87 7.40
C SER A 116 2.84 -1.90 6.32
N ASP A 117 3.83 -2.73 6.60
CA ASP A 117 4.23 -3.87 5.76
C ASP A 117 4.89 -4.94 6.63
N LEU A 118 4.94 -6.18 6.14
CA LEU A 118 5.63 -7.28 6.80
C LEU A 118 7.15 -7.18 6.61
N GLU A 119 7.57 -6.70 5.44
CA GLU A 119 8.96 -6.68 5.00
C GLU A 119 9.65 -5.36 5.38
N ASP A 120 10.79 -5.46 6.07
CA ASP A 120 11.54 -4.29 6.54
C ASP A 120 12.07 -3.44 5.36
N ASP A 121 12.38 -4.06 4.23
CA ASP A 121 12.88 -3.37 3.03
C ASP A 121 11.76 -2.62 2.30
N ALA A 122 10.53 -3.14 2.33
CA ALA A 122 9.35 -2.43 1.84
C ALA A 122 9.13 -1.13 2.64
N LEU A 123 9.18 -1.21 3.98
CA LEU A 123 9.05 -0.03 4.84
C LEU A 123 10.12 1.02 4.57
N ARG A 124 11.37 0.62 4.32
CA ARG A 124 12.45 1.55 3.95
C ARG A 124 12.21 2.20 2.59
N MET A 125 11.72 1.46 1.60
CA MET A 125 11.33 2.04 0.30
C MET A 125 10.16 3.00 0.44
N ALA A 126 9.12 2.63 1.20
CA ALA A 126 7.99 3.50 1.49
C ALA A 126 8.42 4.79 2.21
N GLU A 127 9.34 4.69 3.16
CA GLU A 127 9.93 5.84 3.84
C GLU A 127 10.72 6.76 2.90
N LEU A 128 11.59 6.18 2.06
CA LEU A 128 12.34 6.93 1.05
C LEU A 128 11.38 7.70 0.11
N ASN A 129 10.33 7.02 -0.35
CA ASN A 129 9.30 7.59 -1.21
C ASN A 129 8.46 8.64 -0.51
N TRP A 130 8.20 8.48 0.78
CA TRP A 130 7.50 9.49 1.55
C TRP A 130 8.35 10.77 1.70
N ILE A 131 9.62 10.63 2.12
CA ILE A 131 10.51 11.77 2.36
C ILE A 131 10.70 12.59 1.08
N ILE A 132 10.86 11.97 -0.09
CA ILE A 132 10.98 12.75 -1.33
C ILE A 132 9.70 13.53 -1.69
N ASN A 133 8.54 13.11 -1.22
CA ASN A 133 7.28 13.80 -1.49
C ASN A 133 6.92 14.87 -0.45
N PHE A 134 7.40 14.76 0.79
CA PHE A 134 6.95 15.60 1.92
C PHE A 134 8.08 16.25 2.73
N GLY A 135 9.32 15.79 2.59
CA GLY A 135 10.46 16.37 3.28
C GLY A 135 10.54 16.05 4.77
N GLU A 136 9.84 15.01 5.22
CA GLU A 136 9.81 14.52 6.60
C GLU A 136 9.55 13.02 6.60
N PRO A 137 9.91 12.26 7.65
CA PRO A 137 9.64 10.82 7.71
C PRO A 137 8.15 10.51 8.01
N PRO A 138 7.61 9.38 7.51
CA PRO A 138 6.27 8.93 7.84
C PRO A 138 6.18 8.34 9.25
N ALA A 139 4.95 8.23 9.76
CA ALA A 139 4.64 7.21 10.75
C ALA A 139 4.53 5.85 10.07
N MET A 140 5.24 4.85 10.58
CA MET A 140 5.23 3.50 10.01
C MET A 140 5.41 2.41 11.07
N VAL A 141 4.96 1.19 10.76
CA VAL A 141 5.10 0.03 11.64
C VAL A 141 5.28 -1.25 10.84
N ARG A 142 6.17 -2.13 11.30
CA ARG A 142 6.22 -3.50 10.79
C ARG A 142 5.02 -4.27 11.32
N LEU A 143 4.18 -4.76 10.41
CA LEU A 143 2.93 -5.42 10.75
C LEU A 143 2.72 -6.66 9.87
N ASP A 144 2.60 -7.80 10.53
CA ASP A 144 1.97 -8.96 9.92
C ASP A 144 0.45 -8.85 10.07
N TRP A 145 -0.25 -8.48 9.00
CA TRP A 145 -1.71 -8.38 9.06
C TRP A 145 -2.39 -9.73 9.33
N ARG A 146 -1.69 -10.87 9.21
CA ARG A 146 -2.30 -12.18 9.50
C ARG A 146 -2.58 -12.34 10.99
N ASN A 147 -1.85 -11.59 11.82
CA ASN A 147 -2.06 -11.48 13.25
C ASN A 147 -1.70 -10.05 13.70
N PRO A 148 -2.58 -9.07 13.44
CA PRO A 148 -2.21 -7.67 13.59
C PRO A 148 -2.13 -7.31 15.07
N ALA A 149 -0.91 -7.04 15.55
CA ALA A 149 -0.62 -6.68 16.93
C ALA A 149 -0.67 -5.15 17.16
N LEU A 150 -1.76 -4.50 16.71
CA LEU A 150 -2.00 -3.07 16.96
C LEU A 150 -3.18 -2.88 17.90
N ASN A 151 -2.96 -2.13 18.99
CA ASN A 151 -4.01 -1.76 19.95
C ASN A 151 -4.65 -0.41 19.59
N ARG A 152 -4.98 -0.22 18.32
CA ARG A 152 -5.67 0.97 17.81
C ARG A 152 -6.50 0.61 16.59
N GLN A 153 -7.55 1.38 16.37
CA GLN A 153 -8.39 1.29 15.18
C GLN A 153 -8.25 2.57 14.34
N PHE A 154 -8.66 2.49 13.08
CA PHE A 154 -8.50 3.58 12.11
C PHE A 154 -9.82 3.87 11.42
N ASP A 155 -10.03 5.15 11.07
CA ASP A 155 -11.20 5.59 10.34
C ASP A 155 -11.22 5.01 8.92
N ALA A 156 -10.05 4.80 8.33
CA ALA A 156 -9.91 4.15 7.03
C ALA A 156 -8.78 3.11 7.00
N LEU A 157 -9.00 2.02 6.26
CA LEU A 157 -7.95 1.06 5.89
C LEU A 157 -7.74 1.12 4.37
N LEU A 158 -6.48 1.15 3.93
CA LEU A 158 -6.10 1.03 2.52
C LEU A 158 -5.50 -0.36 2.28
N ALA A 159 -5.92 -0.99 1.19
CA ALA A 159 -5.45 -2.32 0.79
C ALA A 159 -5.32 -2.40 -0.72
N ALA A 160 -4.14 -2.05 -1.25
CA ALA A 160 -3.89 -2.16 -2.68
C ALA A 160 -3.39 -3.57 -3.02
N ASP A 161 -4.14 -4.30 -3.84
CA ASP A 161 -3.71 -5.57 -4.43
C ASP A 161 -3.47 -6.75 -3.47
N LEU A 162 -4.19 -6.80 -2.34
CA LEU A 162 -3.92 -7.80 -1.28
C LEU A 162 -4.72 -9.12 -1.39
N ALA A 163 -5.75 -9.16 -2.24
CA ALA A 163 -6.62 -10.32 -2.40
C ALA A 163 -6.10 -11.31 -3.47
N TYR A 164 -4.82 -11.70 -3.39
CA TYR A 164 -4.14 -12.50 -4.43
C TYR A 164 -3.98 -13.98 -4.08
N GLU A 165 -3.90 -14.34 -2.79
CA GLU A 165 -3.71 -15.73 -2.33
C GLU A 165 -4.83 -16.21 -1.39
N LYS A 166 -5.44 -17.36 -1.69
CA LYS A 166 -6.56 -17.92 -0.91
C LYS A 166 -6.27 -18.06 0.58
N ARG A 167 -5.05 -18.49 0.93
CA ARG A 167 -4.62 -18.65 2.33
C ARG A 167 -4.58 -17.33 3.12
N LEU A 168 -4.52 -16.19 2.42
CA LEU A 168 -4.47 -14.85 3.01
C LEU A 168 -5.84 -14.18 3.10
N PHE A 169 -6.90 -14.73 2.49
CA PHE A 169 -8.21 -14.10 2.45
C PHE A 169 -8.84 -13.94 3.83
N TRP A 170 -8.94 -15.02 4.61
CA TRP A 170 -9.48 -14.94 5.96
C TRP A 170 -8.62 -14.06 6.88
N PRO A 171 -7.27 -14.22 6.93
CA PRO A 171 -6.45 -13.34 7.75
C PRO A 171 -6.62 -11.85 7.43
N LEU A 172 -6.74 -11.48 6.14
CA LEU A 172 -6.98 -10.10 5.74
C LEU A 172 -8.35 -9.58 6.22
N ILE A 173 -9.41 -10.40 6.10
CA ILE A 173 -10.76 -10.03 6.55
C ILE A 173 -10.82 -9.93 8.08
N ASP A 174 -10.13 -10.81 8.81
CA ASP A 174 -10.02 -10.73 10.27
C ASP A 174 -9.25 -9.46 10.69
N ALA A 175 -8.18 -9.09 9.96
CA ALA A 175 -7.47 -7.83 10.17
C ALA A 175 -8.38 -6.61 9.99
N PHE A 176 -9.20 -6.59 8.94
CA PHE A 176 -10.23 -5.58 8.77
C PHE A 176 -11.18 -5.52 9.96
N GLY A 177 -11.58 -6.69 10.48
CA GLY A 177 -12.46 -6.80 11.62
C GLY A 177 -11.90 -6.21 12.92
N LYS A 178 -10.57 -6.28 13.10
CA LYS A 178 -9.83 -5.82 14.28
C LYS A 178 -9.41 -4.36 14.20
N LEU A 179 -8.94 -3.92 13.02
CA LEU A 179 -8.27 -2.63 12.82
C LEU A 179 -9.21 -1.52 12.34
N LEU A 180 -10.39 -1.84 11.82
CA LEU A 180 -11.35 -0.84 11.38
C LEU A 180 -12.14 -0.27 12.56
N ALA A 181 -12.17 1.05 12.68
CA ALA A 181 -13.00 1.73 13.68
C ALA A 181 -14.50 1.57 13.38
N PRO A 182 -15.38 1.65 14.39
CA PRO A 182 -16.82 1.66 14.17
C PRO A 182 -17.25 2.78 13.20
N GLY A 183 -17.91 2.40 12.10
CA GLY A 183 -18.30 3.35 11.04
C GLY A 183 -17.18 3.73 10.08
N GLY A 184 -15.98 3.16 10.25
CA GLY A 184 -14.87 3.32 9.32
C GLY A 184 -15.11 2.62 7.97
N GLU A 185 -14.23 2.91 7.02
CA GLU A 185 -14.29 2.39 5.65
C GLU A 185 -13.00 1.71 5.24
N ILE A 186 -13.08 0.74 4.36
CA ILE A 186 -11.91 0.11 3.76
C ILE A 186 -11.94 0.41 2.28
N TRP A 187 -10.83 0.88 1.76
CA TRP A 187 -10.62 1.16 0.35
C TRP A 187 -9.63 0.14 -0.19
N LEU A 188 -10.15 -0.82 -0.94
CA LEU A 188 -9.38 -1.93 -1.49
C LEU A 188 -9.38 -1.85 -3.01
N SER A 189 -8.22 -2.02 -3.65
CA SER A 189 -8.14 -2.19 -5.11
C SER A 189 -7.73 -3.60 -5.48
N GLU A 190 -8.35 -4.14 -6.53
CA GLU A 190 -8.14 -5.51 -6.99
C GLU A 190 -8.25 -5.57 -8.53
N PRO A 191 -7.26 -6.16 -9.24
CA PRO A 191 -7.19 -6.20 -10.70
C PRO A 191 -8.10 -7.26 -11.35
N ASN A 192 -9.24 -7.58 -10.74
CA ASN A 192 -10.24 -8.53 -11.21
C ASN A 192 -9.74 -9.99 -11.35
N ARG A 193 -8.85 -10.45 -10.46
CA ARG A 193 -8.38 -11.84 -10.46
C ARG A 193 -9.55 -12.80 -10.19
N PRO A 194 -9.71 -13.88 -10.96
CA PRO A 194 -10.75 -14.88 -10.72
C PRO A 194 -10.75 -15.44 -9.29
N VAL A 195 -9.56 -15.60 -8.69
CA VAL A 195 -9.39 -16.12 -7.33
C VAL A 195 -10.00 -15.20 -6.25
N ALA A 196 -10.07 -13.89 -6.49
CA ALA A 196 -10.59 -12.92 -5.53
C ALA A 196 -12.11 -13.04 -5.32
N GLY A 197 -12.82 -13.75 -6.19
CA GLY A 197 -14.26 -14.02 -6.00
C GLY A 197 -14.56 -14.71 -4.66
N GLU A 198 -13.68 -15.61 -4.20
CA GLU A 198 -13.80 -16.29 -2.92
C GLU A 198 -13.56 -15.33 -1.74
N PHE A 199 -12.61 -14.40 -1.86
CA PHE A 199 -12.39 -13.34 -0.87
C PHE A 199 -13.66 -12.53 -0.62
N PHE A 200 -14.32 -12.05 -1.67
CA PHE A 200 -15.56 -11.26 -1.54
C PHE A 200 -16.74 -12.07 -1.00
N ALA A 201 -16.78 -13.38 -1.26
CA ALA A 201 -17.78 -14.26 -0.66
C ALA A 201 -17.58 -14.41 0.85
N ILE A 202 -16.34 -14.61 1.31
CA ILE A 202 -16.00 -14.67 2.75
C ILE A 202 -16.28 -13.32 3.40
N LEU A 203 -15.86 -12.21 2.77
CA LEU A 203 -16.04 -10.85 3.25
C LEU A 203 -17.52 -10.55 3.58
N LYS A 204 -18.44 -10.94 2.69
CA LYS A 204 -19.90 -10.78 2.92
C LYS A 204 -20.41 -11.62 4.09
N ARG A 205 -19.93 -12.86 4.24
CA ARG A 205 -20.33 -13.76 5.34
C ARG A 205 -19.88 -13.22 6.70
N GLU A 206 -18.75 -12.53 6.75
CA GLU A 206 -18.23 -11.86 7.95
C GLU A 206 -18.89 -10.50 8.25
N GLY A 207 -20.00 -10.19 7.58
CA GLY A 207 -20.83 -9.02 7.88
C GLY A 207 -20.35 -7.72 7.24
N PHE A 208 -19.45 -7.78 6.27
CA PHE A 208 -19.08 -6.62 5.46
C PHE A 208 -19.96 -6.52 4.21
N SER A 209 -20.11 -5.29 3.71
CA SER A 209 -20.75 -5.02 2.41
C SER A 209 -19.84 -4.09 1.63
N TYR A 210 -19.99 -4.07 0.30
CA TYR A 210 -19.13 -3.25 -0.55
C TYR A 210 -19.84 -2.66 -1.76
N LYS A 211 -19.34 -1.53 -2.22
CA LYS A 211 -19.60 -0.96 -3.55
C LYS A 211 -18.35 -1.07 -4.40
N LYS A 212 -18.52 -1.50 -5.65
CA LYS A 212 -17.44 -1.69 -6.63
C LYS A 212 -17.49 -0.53 -7.63
N ILE A 213 -16.34 0.07 -7.90
CA ILE A 213 -16.13 1.08 -8.94
C ILE A 213 -14.96 0.60 -9.81
N THR A 214 -15.03 0.81 -11.12
CA THR A 214 -13.92 0.49 -12.02
C THR A 214 -13.09 1.76 -12.27
N GLU A 215 -11.77 1.60 -12.19
CA GLU A 215 -10.76 2.60 -12.44
C GLU A 215 -9.80 2.09 -13.51
N THR A 216 -9.74 2.78 -14.65
CA THR A 216 -8.78 2.46 -15.71
C THR A 216 -7.50 3.23 -15.47
N VAL A 217 -6.37 2.52 -15.37
CA VAL A 217 -5.06 3.11 -15.22
C VAL A 217 -4.19 2.80 -16.43
N GLU A 218 -3.33 3.75 -16.79
CA GLU A 218 -2.29 3.56 -17.78
C GLU A 218 -0.93 3.62 -17.09
N PHE A 219 -0.18 2.52 -17.17
CA PHE A 219 1.15 2.40 -16.58
C PHE A 219 2.03 1.54 -17.46
N GLU A 220 3.28 1.97 -17.69
CA GLU A 220 4.24 1.27 -18.57
C GLU A 220 3.62 0.88 -19.94
N GLN A 221 2.90 1.83 -20.55
CA GLN A 221 2.21 1.69 -21.85
C GLN A 221 1.09 0.63 -21.88
N ARG A 222 0.65 0.16 -20.71
CA ARG A 222 -0.47 -0.78 -20.58
C ARG A 222 -1.64 -0.10 -19.90
N LYS A 223 -2.81 -0.26 -20.50
CA LYS A 223 -4.09 0.09 -19.87
C LYS A 223 -4.65 -1.11 -19.13
N THR A 224 -5.09 -0.91 -17.89
CA THR A 224 -5.63 -1.98 -17.05
C THR A 224 -6.83 -1.46 -16.28
N ASP A 225 -7.92 -2.21 -16.31
CA ASP A 225 -9.10 -1.95 -15.51
C ASP A 225 -8.95 -2.59 -14.13
N ILE A 226 -8.91 -1.74 -13.12
CA ILE A 226 -8.82 -2.11 -11.72
C ILE A 226 -10.15 -1.84 -11.06
N SER A 227 -10.55 -2.72 -10.15
CA SER A 227 -11.73 -2.48 -9.33
C SER A 227 -11.34 -1.87 -8.00
N VAL A 228 -11.90 -0.71 -7.67
CA VAL A 228 -11.82 -0.10 -6.34
C VAL A 228 -13.11 -0.40 -5.58
N TYR A 229 -12.96 -0.91 -4.36
CA TYR A 229 -14.04 -1.32 -3.49
C TYR A 229 -14.10 -0.41 -2.27
N ARG A 230 -15.25 0.21 -2.06
CA ARG A 230 -15.63 0.80 -0.77
C ARG A 230 -16.27 -0.29 0.07
N ILE A 231 -15.59 -0.78 1.09
CA ILE A 231 -16.07 -1.82 1.98
C ILE A 231 -16.42 -1.21 3.34
N ILE A 232 -17.56 -1.60 3.91
CA ILE A 232 -18.03 -1.16 5.22
C ILE A 232 -18.49 -2.36 6.04
N LYS A 233 -18.30 -2.31 7.37
CA LYS A 233 -18.79 -3.34 8.29
C LYS A 233 -20.22 -3.03 8.74
N GLY A 234 -21.13 -3.99 8.60
CA GLY A 234 -22.49 -3.87 9.11
C GLY A 234 -22.49 -3.71 10.64
N ARG A 235 -23.47 -2.95 11.18
CA ARG A 235 -23.69 -2.93 12.63
C ARG A 235 -24.16 -4.31 13.06
N LYS A 236 -23.47 -4.93 14.04
CA LYS A 236 -24.02 -6.11 14.72
C LYS A 236 -25.36 -5.69 15.33
N ARG A 237 -26.44 -6.36 14.93
CA ARG A 237 -27.75 -6.22 15.57
C ARG A 237 -27.70 -6.78 16.98
#